data_AF-A0A8C9C6N1-F1
#
_entry.id   AF-A0A8C9C6N1-F1
#
_cell.length_a   1.000
_cell.length_b   1.000
_cell.length_c   1.000
_cell.angle_alpha   90.00
_cell.angle_beta   90.00
_cell.angle_gamma   90.00
#
_symmetry.space_group_name_H-M   'P 1'
#
loop_
_entity.id
_entity.type
_entity.pdbx_description
1 polymer ?
#
loop_
_entity_poly.entity_id
_entity_poly.type
_entity_poly.pdbx_seq_one_letter_code
_entity_poly.pdbx_strand_id
1 'polypeptide(L)'
;MHMSKNKLILLLGMICLEQSKSATLSLPKAATCGQSLVKSRPLNDLNIFSRIVGGRQVEKGSYPWQVSLKQRQKHVCGGTIISAEWVITAAHCVANRNIASTFNVTAGEYDLSYIEPGEQTLTVETIIIHPDFSTKKPMDYDIALLKMAGAFHFDQSVGPMCLPEPGEQFEPGFICTTTGWGRLNEGGVVPQVLQEVNLPILTQDECITALLTLQKPISGRTFLCAGFPDGGRDACQGDSGGSLMCRNKKGTWTLAGVTSWGLGCGRGWRNNLQKADQGSPGVFTDLTKVLPWIHKHIQIGKLRKHSRAACSEQDRVIRASEGELHFPESPFLYYESKQLCVWTLFVPEGMHVLLNFSHFDAESCHHNYLSIYSLEDTLIGKFCGNSLASSVLVGSNAIRLRFISDATDYAVEFNLTYKALKPNYLPESGCSSLTILFEEGLIQSLHYPEDYSNMASCNWVFQAPKHHLVKLSFQNLEVEESGDCTSDYVSLHRAVERKKEVARLCGFVVPTPVVSISRVMSVSFQSDENMTFRGFQATVSFVPKTVYPDFTISGLGNESVFLETR
;
A
#
# COMPACT_ATOMS: atom_id res chain seq x y z
N MET A 1 7.97 72.71 -57.92
CA MET A 1 7.26 71.71 -58.75
C MET A 1 6.40 70.90 -57.79
N HIS A 2 5.07 71.05 -57.71
CA HIS A 2 4.09 71.61 -58.65
C HIS A 2 3.83 70.72 -59.88
N MET A 3 2.91 69.76 -59.71
CA MET A 3 1.85 69.40 -60.67
C MET A 3 0.57 69.13 -59.85
N SER A 4 -0.61 69.23 -60.47
CA SER A 4 -1.87 69.48 -59.74
C SER A 4 -2.74 68.24 -59.52
N LYS A 5 -3.67 68.37 -58.58
CA LYS A 5 -4.76 67.43 -58.28
C LYS A 5 -5.77 67.42 -59.43
N ASN A 6 -6.42 66.28 -59.67
CA ASN A 6 -7.86 66.20 -59.38
C ASN A 6 -8.32 64.76 -59.10
N LYS A 7 -9.47 64.65 -58.43
CA LYS A 7 -10.07 63.37 -57.99
C LYS A 7 -11.19 62.94 -58.93
N LEU A 8 -11.37 61.63 -59.10
CA LEU A 8 -12.69 61.01 -59.18
C LEU A 8 -12.65 59.69 -58.37
N ILE A 9 -13.81 59.20 -57.94
CA ILE A 9 -13.93 58.20 -56.85
C ILE A 9 -14.89 57.06 -57.26
N LEU A 10 -14.60 55.86 -56.75
CA LEU A 10 -15.38 54.61 -56.79
C LEU A 10 -15.58 53.91 -58.15
N LEU A 11 -15.10 52.66 -58.20
CA LEU A 11 -15.99 51.50 -58.04
C LEU A 11 -15.18 50.30 -57.48
N LEU A 12 -15.84 49.33 -56.85
CA LEU A 12 -15.16 48.23 -56.16
C LEU A 12 -14.78 47.10 -57.14
N GLY A 13 -13.54 46.62 -57.06
CA GLY A 13 -13.07 45.41 -57.72
C GLY A 13 -12.91 44.26 -56.73
N MET A 14 -13.46 43.08 -57.06
CA MET A 14 -13.34 41.87 -56.23
C MET A 14 -11.94 41.27 -56.32
N ILE A 15 -11.41 40.78 -55.19
CA ILE A 15 -10.24 39.90 -55.15
C ILE A 15 -10.74 38.48 -54.92
N CYS A 16 -10.45 37.57 -55.85
CA CYS A 16 -10.75 36.15 -55.70
C CYS A 16 -9.83 35.52 -54.64
N LEU A 17 -10.42 34.94 -53.59
CA LEU A 17 -9.73 34.03 -52.69
C LEU A 17 -9.82 32.61 -53.25
N GLU A 18 -8.73 32.11 -53.82
CA GLU A 18 -8.62 30.67 -54.11
C GLU A 18 -8.54 29.90 -52.80
N GLN A 19 -9.40 28.88 -52.65
CA GLN A 19 -9.43 28.06 -51.45
C GLN A 19 -8.24 27.09 -51.42
N SER A 20 -7.16 27.47 -50.73
CA SER A 20 -6.19 26.51 -50.23
C SER A 20 -6.92 25.50 -49.34
N LYS A 21 -6.98 24.23 -49.76
CA LYS A 21 -7.58 23.15 -48.98
C LYS A 21 -6.74 22.91 -47.72
N SER A 22 -7.13 23.56 -46.63
CA SER A 22 -6.55 23.30 -45.31
C SER A 22 -6.80 21.83 -44.95
N ALA A 23 -5.72 21.04 -44.96
CA ALA A 23 -5.76 19.68 -44.45
C ALA A 23 -5.94 19.77 -42.93
N THR A 24 -7.16 19.57 -42.47
CA THR A 24 -7.47 19.51 -41.04
C THR A 24 -6.73 18.34 -40.42
N LEU A 25 -5.59 18.65 -39.79
CA LEU A 25 -4.82 17.71 -38.99
C LEU A 25 -5.65 17.33 -37.76
N SER A 26 -6.54 16.34 -37.93
CA SER A 26 -7.41 15.86 -36.87
C SER A 26 -6.56 15.34 -35.72
N LEU A 27 -6.77 15.87 -34.51
CA LEU A 27 -6.23 15.26 -33.30
C LEU A 27 -6.60 13.76 -33.31
N PRO A 28 -5.71 12.86 -32.87
CA PRO A 28 -6.04 11.46 -32.72
C PRO A 28 -7.29 11.32 -31.86
N LYS A 29 -8.32 10.64 -32.40
CA LYS A 29 -9.47 10.23 -31.57
C LYS A 29 -8.93 9.32 -30.46
N ALA A 30 -9.46 9.46 -29.25
CA ALA A 30 -9.11 8.57 -28.15
C ALA A 30 -9.31 7.11 -28.59
N ALA A 31 -8.30 6.26 -28.35
CA ALA A 31 -8.29 4.89 -28.84
C ALA A 31 -9.50 4.11 -28.29
N THR A 32 -10.25 3.49 -29.20
CA THR A 32 -11.39 2.64 -28.89
C THR A 32 -10.91 1.33 -28.26
N CYS A 33 -11.37 1.04 -27.05
CA CYS A 33 -10.99 -0.19 -26.34
C CYS A 33 -11.52 -1.46 -27.02
N GLY A 34 -10.89 -2.59 -26.71
CA GLY A 34 -11.37 -3.92 -27.10
C GLY A 34 -11.39 -4.18 -28.61
N GLN A 35 -10.66 -3.38 -29.38
CA GLN A 35 -10.52 -3.50 -30.83
C GLN A 35 -9.10 -3.97 -31.18
N SER A 36 -9.03 -4.99 -32.03
CA SER A 36 -7.79 -5.41 -32.67
C SER A 36 -7.87 -5.10 -34.16
N LEU A 37 -6.79 -4.55 -34.72
CA LEU A 37 -6.68 -4.30 -36.16
C LEU A 37 -6.43 -5.60 -36.94
N VAL A 38 -5.92 -6.64 -36.28
CA VAL A 38 -5.80 -7.99 -36.84
C VAL A 38 -7.15 -8.69 -36.72
N LYS A 39 -7.81 -8.90 -37.87
CA LYS A 39 -9.09 -9.63 -37.91
C LYS A 39 -8.85 -11.12 -37.69
N SER A 40 -9.02 -11.56 -36.44
CA SER A 40 -9.15 -12.98 -36.07
C SER A 40 -9.98 -13.75 -37.10
N ARG A 41 -9.43 -14.82 -37.71
CA ARG A 41 -10.15 -15.62 -38.71
C ARG A 41 -11.47 -16.16 -38.12
N PRO A 42 -12.57 -16.20 -38.91
CA PRO A 42 -13.84 -16.76 -38.45
C PRO A 42 -13.70 -18.25 -38.10
N LEU A 43 -14.62 -18.74 -37.27
CA LEU A 43 -14.50 -20.03 -36.58
C LEU A 43 -14.87 -21.24 -37.45
N ASN A 44 -14.15 -21.43 -38.56
CA ASN A 44 -14.20 -22.63 -39.38
C ASN A 44 -13.01 -23.57 -39.12
N ASP A 45 -13.27 -24.85 -39.37
CA ASP A 45 -12.37 -26.00 -39.47
C ASP A 45 -11.69 -26.50 -38.17
N LEU A 46 -11.81 -27.82 -37.98
CA LEU A 46 -11.23 -28.56 -36.85
C LEU A 46 -9.72 -28.72 -37.01
N ASN A 47 -8.94 -27.69 -36.63
CA ASN A 47 -7.52 -27.88 -36.37
C ASN A 47 -7.32 -28.55 -35.01
N ILE A 48 -6.95 -29.84 -35.07
CA ILE A 48 -6.56 -30.66 -33.92
C ILE A 48 -5.03 -30.57 -33.78
N PHE A 49 -4.54 -30.54 -32.54
CA PHE A 49 -3.12 -30.43 -32.13
C PHE A 49 -2.47 -29.03 -32.21
N SER A 50 -1.21 -28.97 -31.76
CA SER A 50 -0.49 -27.79 -31.24
C SER A 50 -1.05 -27.28 -29.89
N ARG A 51 -0.36 -26.29 -29.29
CA ARG A 51 -0.50 -25.95 -27.86
C ARG A 51 -0.51 -24.44 -27.60
N ILE A 52 -0.82 -23.80 -26.44
CA ILE A 52 -1.16 -24.09 -25.00
C ILE A 52 -1.84 -25.45 -24.67
N VAL A 53 -2.25 -25.80 -23.44
CA VAL A 53 -3.08 -27.04 -23.29
C VAL A 53 -4.30 -26.92 -24.21
N GLY A 54 -4.32 -27.69 -25.32
CA GLY A 54 -5.26 -27.58 -26.44
C GLY A 54 -5.43 -26.19 -27.11
N GLY A 55 -4.48 -25.26 -26.92
CA GLY A 55 -4.44 -23.91 -27.51
C GLY A 55 -3.60 -23.81 -28.79
N ARG A 56 -3.40 -22.60 -29.33
CA ARG A 56 -2.58 -22.36 -30.54
C ARG A 56 -1.75 -21.08 -30.45
N GLN A 57 -0.75 -20.95 -31.33
CA GLN A 57 0.06 -19.74 -31.47
C GLN A 57 -0.76 -18.58 -32.00
N VAL A 58 -0.56 -17.39 -31.42
CA VAL A 58 -1.23 -16.14 -31.79
C VAL A 58 -0.67 -15.55 -33.08
N GLU A 59 -1.50 -14.88 -33.88
CA GLU A 59 -1.06 -14.00 -34.97
C GLU A 59 -0.63 -12.65 -34.38
N LYS A 60 0.63 -12.22 -34.61
CA LYS A 60 1.23 -11.04 -33.94
C LYS A 60 0.34 -9.78 -34.05
N GLY A 61 0.12 -9.11 -32.92
CA GLY A 61 -0.76 -7.94 -32.81
C GLY A 61 -2.25 -8.26 -32.61
N SER A 62 -2.67 -9.53 -32.52
CA SER A 62 -4.09 -9.87 -32.30
C SER A 62 -4.64 -9.40 -30.95
N TYR A 63 -3.80 -9.30 -29.92
CA TYR A 63 -4.20 -9.05 -28.53
C TYR A 63 -3.40 -7.88 -27.91
N PRO A 64 -3.57 -6.63 -28.40
CA PRO A 64 -2.69 -5.50 -28.09
C PRO A 64 -2.78 -4.99 -26.64
N TRP A 65 -3.68 -5.55 -25.84
CA TRP A 65 -3.83 -5.31 -24.39
C TRP A 65 -3.03 -6.30 -23.53
N GLN A 66 -2.52 -7.39 -24.09
CA GLN A 66 -1.72 -8.36 -23.34
C GLN A 66 -0.39 -7.71 -22.93
N VAL A 67 -0.01 -7.84 -21.66
CA VAL A 67 1.32 -7.45 -21.18
C VAL A 67 2.03 -8.59 -20.46
N SER A 68 3.36 -8.55 -20.51
CA SER A 68 4.24 -9.41 -19.72
C SER A 68 4.78 -8.64 -18.52
N LEU A 69 4.51 -9.14 -17.31
CA LEU A 69 5.18 -8.69 -16.09
C LEU A 69 6.55 -9.40 -16.02
N LYS A 70 7.62 -8.68 -16.34
CA LYS A 70 9.00 -9.15 -16.35
C LYS A 70 9.68 -8.80 -15.00
N GLN A 71 10.15 -9.79 -14.24
CA GLN A 71 11.00 -9.61 -13.06
C GLN A 71 12.43 -10.02 -13.41
N ARG A 72 13.43 -9.15 -13.19
CA ARG A 72 14.82 -9.35 -13.67
C ARG A 72 14.88 -9.77 -15.16
N GLN A 73 14.08 -9.10 -15.99
CA GLN A 73 13.87 -9.36 -17.42
C GLN A 73 13.29 -10.74 -17.80
N LYS A 74 12.83 -11.56 -16.84
CA LYS A 74 12.12 -12.82 -17.13
C LYS A 74 10.63 -12.66 -16.90
N HIS A 75 9.81 -13.14 -17.84
CA HIS A 75 8.36 -13.24 -17.69
C HIS A 75 7.98 -14.03 -16.42
N VAL A 76 7.00 -13.54 -15.66
CA VAL A 76 6.49 -14.25 -14.47
C VAL A 76 4.97 -14.34 -14.42
N CYS A 77 4.27 -13.33 -14.91
CA CYS A 77 2.82 -13.24 -14.98
C CYS A 77 2.38 -12.44 -16.21
N GLY A 78 1.15 -12.65 -16.66
CA GLY A 78 0.44 -11.78 -17.58
C GLY A 78 -0.19 -10.56 -16.89
N GLY A 79 -0.72 -9.67 -17.71
CA GLY A 79 -1.56 -8.55 -17.31
C GLY A 79 -2.39 -8.05 -18.49
N THR A 80 -3.33 -7.14 -18.22
CA THR A 80 -4.20 -6.54 -19.24
C THR A 80 -4.18 -5.01 -19.16
N ILE A 81 -3.85 -4.32 -20.25
CA ILE A 81 -3.98 -2.85 -20.36
C ILE A 81 -5.46 -2.48 -20.36
N ILE A 82 -5.83 -1.53 -19.50
CA ILE A 82 -7.19 -0.96 -19.42
C ILE A 82 -7.24 0.54 -19.69
N SER A 83 -6.10 1.23 -19.57
CA SER A 83 -5.88 2.58 -20.11
C SER A 83 -4.38 2.85 -20.24
N ALA A 84 -3.99 3.97 -20.83
CA ALA A 84 -2.58 4.26 -21.12
C ALA A 84 -1.67 4.23 -19.88
N GLU A 85 -2.21 4.52 -18.68
CA GLU A 85 -1.46 4.58 -17.42
C GLU A 85 -1.77 3.40 -16.47
N TRP A 86 -2.63 2.44 -16.87
CA TRP A 86 -3.18 1.42 -15.97
C TRP A 86 -3.28 0.01 -16.58
N VAL A 87 -2.85 -0.97 -15.78
CA VAL A 87 -2.89 -2.41 -16.08
C VAL A 87 -3.59 -3.16 -14.94
N ILE A 88 -4.35 -4.20 -15.28
CA ILE A 88 -4.87 -5.20 -14.33
C ILE A 88 -3.96 -6.45 -14.34
N THR A 89 -3.71 -7.04 -13.18
CA THR A 89 -3.08 -8.36 -13.04
C THR A 89 -3.68 -9.10 -11.83
N ALA A 90 -3.21 -10.31 -11.54
CA ALA A 90 -3.61 -11.07 -10.36
C ALA A 90 -2.83 -10.60 -9.11
N ALA A 91 -3.47 -10.56 -7.94
CA ALA A 91 -2.84 -10.11 -6.71
C ALA A 91 -1.66 -10.99 -6.29
N HIS A 92 -1.77 -12.31 -6.43
CA HIS A 92 -0.70 -13.26 -6.08
C HIS A 92 0.60 -13.07 -6.89
N CYS A 93 0.54 -12.42 -8.06
CA CYS A 93 1.72 -12.08 -8.85
C CYS A 93 2.60 -11.03 -8.18
N VAL A 94 2.02 -10.16 -7.33
CA VAL A 94 2.69 -9.01 -6.70
C VAL A 94 2.74 -9.07 -5.17
N ALA A 95 1.78 -9.71 -4.50
CA ALA A 95 1.58 -9.61 -3.05
C ALA A 95 2.75 -10.07 -2.16
N ASN A 96 3.54 -11.06 -2.60
CA ASN A 96 4.69 -11.59 -1.84
C ASN A 96 6.04 -10.99 -2.29
N ARG A 97 6.06 -9.82 -2.92
CA ARG A 97 7.24 -9.25 -3.58
C ARG A 97 7.36 -7.75 -3.35
N ASN A 98 7.96 -7.40 -2.21
CA ASN A 98 8.22 -6.02 -1.83
C ASN A 98 8.95 -5.23 -2.94
N ILE A 99 8.66 -3.93 -2.97
CA ILE A 99 9.15 -2.92 -3.91
C ILE A 99 8.67 -3.10 -5.36
N ALA A 100 7.82 -2.16 -5.80
CA ALA A 100 7.32 -2.07 -7.18
C ALA A 100 8.43 -1.93 -8.23
N SER A 101 9.60 -1.40 -7.86
CA SER A 101 10.79 -1.28 -8.70
C SER A 101 11.40 -2.61 -9.16
N THR A 102 10.95 -3.76 -8.62
CA THR A 102 11.38 -5.08 -9.08
C THR A 102 10.69 -5.55 -10.37
N PHE A 103 9.63 -4.87 -10.81
CA PHE A 103 8.81 -5.24 -11.96
C PHE A 103 8.86 -4.23 -13.11
N ASN A 104 9.12 -4.75 -14.30
CA ASN A 104 8.89 -4.07 -15.58
C ASN A 104 7.63 -4.65 -16.23
N VAL A 105 6.74 -3.80 -16.73
CA VAL A 105 5.57 -4.21 -17.52
C VAL A 105 5.83 -3.91 -18.98
N THR A 106 5.85 -4.94 -19.81
CA THR A 106 6.09 -4.83 -21.26
C THR A 106 4.79 -5.06 -22.04
N ALA A 107 4.41 -4.08 -22.85
CA ALA A 107 3.35 -4.17 -23.86
C ALA A 107 3.92 -4.33 -25.27
N GLY A 108 3.11 -4.83 -26.21
CA GLY A 108 3.54 -5.10 -27.60
C GLY A 108 4.39 -6.37 -27.76
N GLU A 109 4.71 -7.03 -26.65
CA GLU A 109 5.41 -8.30 -26.54
C GLU A 109 4.69 -9.42 -27.30
N TYR A 110 5.48 -10.32 -27.92
CA TYR A 110 4.98 -11.46 -28.67
C TYR A 110 5.91 -12.67 -28.53
N ASP A 111 7.22 -12.51 -28.70
CA ASP A 111 8.24 -13.57 -28.56
C ASP A 111 9.31 -13.18 -27.52
N LEU A 112 9.19 -13.76 -26.32
CA LEU A 112 10.06 -13.53 -25.16
C LEU A 112 11.57 -13.76 -25.42
N SER A 113 11.93 -14.33 -26.57
CA SER A 113 13.31 -14.62 -26.97
C SER A 113 14.16 -13.38 -27.27
N TYR A 114 13.56 -12.28 -27.74
CA TYR A 114 14.26 -11.05 -28.16
C TYR A 114 13.34 -9.82 -28.07
N ILE A 115 13.93 -8.62 -27.95
CA ILE A 115 13.14 -7.38 -27.88
C ILE A 115 12.67 -6.97 -29.27
N GLU A 116 11.37 -6.84 -29.46
CA GLU A 116 10.73 -6.54 -30.75
C GLU A 116 10.55 -5.03 -31.00
N PRO A 117 10.67 -4.56 -32.27
CA PRO A 117 10.24 -3.22 -32.64
C PRO A 117 8.73 -3.04 -32.39
N GLY A 118 8.39 -2.16 -31.45
CA GLY A 118 7.02 -1.94 -30.97
C GLY A 118 6.80 -2.32 -29.51
N GLU A 119 7.74 -3.02 -28.86
CA GLU A 119 7.68 -3.23 -27.41
C GLU A 119 7.74 -1.91 -26.64
N GLN A 120 6.88 -1.77 -25.64
CA GLN A 120 6.84 -0.63 -24.73
C GLN A 120 6.97 -1.14 -23.29
N THR A 121 8.15 -0.97 -22.70
CA THR A 121 8.42 -1.37 -21.31
C THR A 121 8.32 -0.17 -20.38
N LEU A 122 7.42 -0.23 -19.40
CA LEU A 122 7.23 0.78 -18.36
C LEU A 122 7.50 0.19 -16.97
N THR A 123 8.01 1.01 -16.06
CA THR A 123 8.10 0.69 -14.63
C THR A 123 6.79 0.99 -13.92
N VAL A 124 6.51 0.25 -12.84
CA VAL A 124 5.31 0.46 -12.00
C VAL A 124 5.55 1.61 -11.01
N GLU A 125 4.67 2.61 -10.99
CA GLU A 125 4.64 3.69 -9.99
C GLU A 125 3.92 3.26 -8.72
N THR A 126 2.80 2.54 -8.85
CA THR A 126 1.97 2.14 -7.71
C THR A 126 1.32 0.78 -7.96
N ILE A 127 1.32 -0.08 -6.94
CA ILE A 127 0.58 -1.34 -6.91
C ILE A 127 -0.58 -1.17 -5.94
N ILE A 128 -1.80 -1.49 -6.38
CA ILE A 128 -3.01 -1.46 -5.54
C ILE A 128 -3.61 -2.87 -5.55
N ILE A 129 -3.45 -3.60 -4.46
CA ILE A 129 -4.03 -4.94 -4.26
C ILE A 129 -5.44 -4.78 -3.68
N HIS A 130 -6.37 -5.70 -3.99
CA HIS A 130 -7.69 -5.69 -3.37
C HIS A 130 -7.60 -5.96 -1.85
N PRO A 131 -8.23 -5.16 -0.97
CA PRO A 131 -8.05 -5.29 0.48
C PRO A 131 -8.51 -6.65 1.03
N ASP A 132 -9.57 -7.23 0.46
CA ASP A 132 -10.08 -8.56 0.83
C ASP A 132 -9.28 -9.74 0.22
N PHE A 133 -8.16 -9.49 -0.46
CA PHE A 133 -7.31 -10.54 -1.03
C PHE A 133 -6.69 -11.44 0.05
N SER A 134 -6.63 -12.75 -0.21
CA SER A 134 -5.86 -13.67 0.64
C SER A 134 -4.94 -14.60 -0.15
N THR A 135 -3.72 -14.78 0.35
CA THR A 135 -2.77 -15.80 -0.12
C THR A 135 -3.10 -17.21 0.39
N LYS A 136 -4.06 -17.35 1.32
CA LYS A 136 -4.64 -18.63 1.72
C LYS A 136 -5.49 -19.19 0.56
N LYS A 137 -5.69 -20.51 0.50
CA LYS A 137 -6.56 -21.11 -0.53
C LYS A 137 -8.04 -21.16 -0.07
N PRO A 138 -8.99 -20.80 -0.94
CA PRO A 138 -8.77 -20.22 -2.26
C PRO A 138 -8.40 -18.73 -2.21
N MET A 139 -7.71 -18.29 -3.25
CA MET A 139 -7.32 -16.90 -3.43
C MET A 139 -8.54 -16.10 -3.94
N ASP A 140 -9.46 -15.79 -3.04
CA ASP A 140 -10.59 -14.88 -3.32
C ASP A 140 -10.06 -13.44 -3.46
N TYR A 141 -10.72 -12.62 -4.29
CA TYR A 141 -10.28 -11.26 -4.64
C TYR A 141 -8.84 -11.16 -5.19
N ASP A 142 -8.39 -12.15 -5.96
CA ASP A 142 -7.04 -12.22 -6.55
C ASP A 142 -6.81 -11.23 -7.71
N ILE A 143 -6.96 -9.93 -7.44
CA ILE A 143 -6.82 -8.84 -8.40
C ILE A 143 -5.98 -7.69 -7.84
N ALA A 144 -5.12 -7.14 -8.70
CA ALA A 144 -4.36 -5.92 -8.45
C ALA A 144 -4.42 -4.96 -9.65
N LEU A 145 -4.39 -3.66 -9.37
CA LEU A 145 -4.16 -2.61 -10.34
C LEU A 145 -2.70 -2.15 -10.27
N LEU A 146 -2.08 -1.97 -11.42
CA LEU A 146 -0.75 -1.39 -11.56
C LEU A 146 -0.89 -0.04 -12.25
N LYS A 147 -0.46 1.03 -11.58
CA LYS A 147 -0.26 2.35 -12.18
C LYS A 147 1.14 2.42 -12.76
N MET A 148 1.26 2.76 -14.03
CA MET A 148 2.55 2.91 -14.71
C MET A 148 3.15 4.28 -14.38
N ALA A 149 4.49 4.37 -14.29
CA ALA A 149 5.24 5.62 -14.12
C ALA A 149 5.35 6.46 -15.41
N GLY A 150 4.54 6.13 -16.42
CA GLY A 150 4.46 6.75 -17.73
C GLY A 150 3.16 6.30 -18.41
N ALA A 151 3.03 6.58 -19.71
CA ALA A 151 1.85 6.21 -20.48
C ALA A 151 2.24 5.35 -21.70
N PHE A 152 1.50 4.27 -21.95
CA PHE A 152 1.57 3.51 -23.19
C PHE A 152 1.07 4.36 -24.36
N HIS A 153 1.84 4.37 -25.45
CA HIS A 153 1.45 4.96 -26.72
C HIS A 153 0.62 3.94 -27.50
N PHE A 154 -0.65 4.22 -27.75
CA PHE A 154 -1.52 3.26 -28.44
C PHE A 154 -1.30 3.26 -29.95
N ASP A 155 -1.11 2.06 -30.51
CA ASP A 155 -0.79 1.78 -31.91
C ASP A 155 -1.46 0.47 -32.37
N GLN A 156 -0.86 -0.26 -33.32
CA GLN A 156 -1.38 -1.55 -33.81
C GLN A 156 -1.05 -2.75 -32.89
N SER A 157 -0.05 -2.63 -32.03
CA SER A 157 0.46 -3.68 -31.15
C SER A 157 0.23 -3.39 -29.66
N VAL A 158 -0.07 -2.15 -29.30
CA VAL A 158 -0.37 -1.70 -27.92
C VAL A 158 -1.71 -0.96 -27.86
N GLY A 159 -2.64 -1.41 -27.03
CA GLY A 159 -4.01 -0.86 -26.96
C GLY A 159 -4.81 -1.33 -25.74
N PRO A 160 -5.87 -0.62 -25.31
CA PRO A 160 -6.62 -0.96 -24.11
C PRO A 160 -7.74 -1.98 -24.36
N MET A 161 -7.94 -2.89 -23.42
CA MET A 161 -9.12 -3.76 -23.34
C MET A 161 -10.33 -2.98 -22.79
N CYS A 162 -11.55 -3.33 -23.19
CA CYS A 162 -12.75 -2.78 -22.54
C CYS A 162 -13.03 -3.50 -21.21
N LEU A 163 -13.40 -2.73 -20.19
CA LEU A 163 -14.05 -3.26 -18.99
C LEU A 163 -15.55 -3.50 -19.27
N PRO A 164 -16.21 -4.42 -18.54
CA PRO A 164 -17.65 -4.64 -18.67
C PRO A 164 -18.48 -3.39 -18.39
N GLU A 165 -19.61 -3.24 -19.08
CA GLU A 165 -20.63 -2.26 -18.71
C GLU A 165 -21.33 -2.69 -17.40
N PRO A 166 -21.76 -1.76 -16.51
CA PRO A 166 -22.42 -2.15 -15.25
C PRO A 166 -23.70 -2.96 -15.48
N GLY A 167 -23.71 -4.21 -15.02
CA GLY A 167 -24.78 -5.17 -15.27
C GLY A 167 -24.63 -6.01 -16.55
N GLU A 168 -23.54 -5.85 -17.30
CA GLU A 168 -23.15 -6.77 -18.37
C GLU A 168 -22.77 -8.13 -17.77
N GLN A 169 -23.30 -9.20 -18.36
CA GLN A 169 -23.06 -10.59 -17.95
C GLN A 169 -22.62 -11.42 -19.16
N PHE A 170 -21.77 -12.40 -18.91
CA PHE A 170 -21.29 -13.35 -19.90
C PHE A 170 -21.97 -14.69 -19.62
N GLU A 171 -22.94 -15.06 -20.46
CA GLU A 171 -23.81 -16.21 -20.20
C GLU A 171 -23.02 -17.54 -20.20
N PRO A 172 -23.40 -18.53 -19.39
CA PRO A 172 -22.84 -19.87 -19.45
C PRO A 172 -22.85 -20.45 -20.88
N GLY A 173 -21.75 -21.11 -21.25
CA GLY A 173 -21.51 -21.59 -22.61
C GLY A 173 -20.91 -20.54 -23.56
N PHE A 174 -20.77 -19.26 -23.18
CA PHE A 174 -20.02 -18.29 -23.99
C PHE A 174 -18.57 -18.74 -24.15
N ILE A 175 -18.10 -18.82 -25.39
CA ILE A 175 -16.71 -19.12 -25.71
C ILE A 175 -15.88 -17.84 -25.57
N CYS A 176 -14.97 -17.85 -24.60
CA CYS A 176 -14.07 -16.75 -24.30
C CYS A 176 -12.62 -17.20 -24.51
N THR A 177 -11.74 -16.27 -24.87
CA THR A 177 -10.33 -16.55 -25.17
C THR A 177 -9.46 -16.10 -24.00
N THR A 178 -8.47 -16.91 -23.61
CA THR A 178 -7.38 -16.46 -22.72
C THR A 178 -6.04 -16.59 -23.43
N THR A 179 -5.09 -15.74 -23.02
CA THR A 179 -3.82 -15.48 -23.73
C THR A 179 -2.65 -15.32 -22.79
N GLY A 180 -1.51 -15.87 -23.16
CA GLY A 180 -0.27 -15.73 -22.38
C GLY A 180 0.88 -16.62 -22.83
N TRP A 181 1.91 -16.64 -21.99
CA TRP A 181 3.16 -17.39 -22.16
C TRP A 181 3.30 -18.48 -21.09
N GLY A 182 2.21 -18.95 -20.49
CA GLY A 182 2.21 -20.05 -19.53
C GLY A 182 2.59 -21.38 -20.15
N ARG A 183 2.95 -22.35 -19.29
CA ARG A 183 3.47 -23.64 -19.73
C ARG A 183 2.49 -24.39 -20.64
N LEU A 184 3.02 -24.94 -21.73
CA LEU A 184 2.22 -25.64 -22.74
C LEU A 184 1.58 -26.97 -22.25
N ASN A 185 2.08 -27.50 -21.13
CA ASN A 185 1.54 -28.62 -20.37
C ASN A 185 1.95 -28.43 -18.90
N GLU A 186 1.25 -29.03 -17.94
CA GLU A 186 1.59 -28.93 -16.52
C GLU A 186 3.06 -29.31 -16.24
N GLY A 187 3.81 -28.44 -15.55
CA GLY A 187 5.24 -28.64 -15.27
C GLY A 187 6.18 -28.56 -16.48
N GLY A 188 5.65 -28.40 -17.70
CA GLY A 188 6.41 -28.37 -18.95
C GLY A 188 7.18 -27.07 -19.23
N VAL A 189 7.58 -26.92 -20.50
CA VAL A 189 8.35 -25.77 -21.00
C VAL A 189 7.44 -24.54 -21.20
N VAL A 190 8.00 -23.37 -20.92
CA VAL A 190 7.43 -22.04 -21.16
C VAL A 190 7.59 -21.69 -22.65
N PRO A 191 6.51 -21.46 -23.41
CA PRO A 191 6.59 -21.00 -24.80
C PRO A 191 7.21 -19.61 -24.85
N GLN A 192 8.03 -19.34 -25.86
CA GLN A 192 8.57 -17.98 -26.04
C GLN A 192 7.56 -17.09 -26.78
N VAL A 193 6.86 -17.65 -27.78
CA VAL A 193 5.80 -16.96 -28.52
C VAL A 193 4.46 -17.02 -27.78
N LEU A 194 3.69 -15.93 -27.84
CA LEU A 194 2.33 -15.78 -27.27
C LEU A 194 1.34 -16.83 -27.82
N GLN A 195 0.51 -17.37 -26.93
CA GLN A 195 -0.48 -18.41 -27.21
C GLN A 195 -1.90 -17.96 -26.85
N GLU A 196 -2.90 -18.55 -27.50
CA GLU A 196 -4.33 -18.37 -27.22
C GLU A 196 -5.03 -19.73 -26.98
N VAL A 197 -6.03 -19.76 -26.09
CA VAL A 197 -6.95 -20.90 -25.95
C VAL A 197 -8.38 -20.42 -25.73
N ASN A 198 -9.34 -21.13 -26.34
CA ASN A 198 -10.76 -20.84 -26.23
C ASN A 198 -11.43 -21.78 -25.21
N LEU A 199 -12.10 -21.21 -24.22
CA LEU A 199 -12.72 -21.88 -23.08
C LEU A 199 -14.20 -21.44 -22.95
N PRO A 200 -15.16 -22.36 -22.74
CA PRO A 200 -16.53 -21.99 -22.39
C PRO A 200 -16.60 -21.54 -20.93
N ILE A 201 -17.40 -20.52 -20.64
CA ILE A 201 -17.81 -20.18 -19.27
C ILE A 201 -18.75 -21.26 -18.72
N LEU A 202 -18.53 -21.68 -17.46
CA LEU A 202 -19.42 -22.60 -16.74
C LEU A 202 -20.55 -21.83 -16.03
N THR A 203 -21.64 -22.53 -15.69
CA THR A 203 -22.57 -22.04 -14.66
C THR A 203 -21.89 -21.97 -13.29
N GLN A 204 -22.43 -21.16 -12.37
CA GLN A 204 -21.97 -21.11 -10.98
C GLN A 204 -22.08 -22.49 -10.30
N ASP A 205 -23.16 -23.23 -10.60
CA ASP A 205 -23.40 -24.54 -10.00
C ASP A 205 -22.43 -25.60 -10.53
N GLU A 206 -22.11 -25.61 -11.83
CA GLU A 206 -21.05 -26.49 -12.38
C GLU A 206 -19.66 -26.13 -11.82
N CYS A 207 -19.37 -24.84 -11.68
CA CYS A 207 -18.12 -24.32 -11.11
C CYS A 207 -17.95 -24.80 -9.65
N ILE A 208 -18.96 -24.57 -8.80
CA ILE A 208 -18.98 -25.04 -7.41
C ILE A 208 -18.93 -26.58 -7.36
N THR A 209 -19.76 -27.29 -8.14
CA THR A 209 -19.77 -28.76 -8.17
C THR A 209 -18.40 -29.33 -8.52
N ALA A 210 -17.70 -28.77 -9.52
CA ALA A 210 -16.35 -29.18 -9.86
C ALA A 210 -15.37 -28.96 -8.69
N LEU A 211 -15.38 -27.77 -8.06
CA LEU A 211 -14.50 -27.42 -6.95
C LEU A 211 -14.79 -28.20 -5.65
N LEU A 212 -16.01 -28.73 -5.49
CA LEU A 212 -16.38 -29.62 -4.38
C LEU A 212 -15.84 -31.06 -4.55
N THR A 213 -15.52 -31.51 -5.78
CA THR A 213 -14.93 -32.85 -5.99
C THR A 213 -13.45 -32.96 -5.60
N LEU A 214 -12.81 -31.85 -5.25
CA LEU A 214 -11.40 -31.79 -4.87
C LEU A 214 -11.17 -32.35 -3.46
N GLN A 215 -10.04 -33.03 -3.24
CA GLN A 215 -9.62 -33.57 -1.92
C GLN A 215 -9.67 -32.55 -0.77
N LYS A 216 -9.55 -31.25 -1.09
CA LYS A 216 -9.89 -30.14 -0.20
C LYS A 216 -10.92 -29.28 -0.93
N PRO A 217 -12.22 -29.38 -0.59
CA PRO A 217 -13.28 -28.61 -1.24
C PRO A 217 -13.01 -27.10 -1.16
N ILE A 218 -13.35 -26.39 -2.22
CA ILE A 218 -13.07 -24.95 -2.35
C ILE A 218 -14.37 -24.16 -2.54
N SER A 219 -14.49 -23.03 -1.84
CA SER A 219 -15.59 -22.07 -1.99
C SER A 219 -15.09 -20.64 -1.76
N GLY A 220 -15.59 -19.69 -2.56
CA GLY A 220 -15.27 -18.27 -2.54
C GLY A 220 -16.23 -17.49 -3.44
N ARG A 221 -16.16 -16.16 -3.43
CA ARG A 221 -17.25 -15.27 -3.90
C ARG A 221 -16.95 -14.55 -5.21
N THR A 222 -15.69 -14.52 -5.64
CA THR A 222 -15.26 -13.79 -6.86
C THR A 222 -14.80 -14.69 -8.00
N PHE A 223 -15.20 -15.97 -8.03
CA PHE A 223 -14.73 -16.92 -9.05
C PHE A 223 -15.65 -17.01 -10.27
N LEU A 224 -15.04 -16.88 -11.44
CA LEU A 224 -15.57 -17.27 -12.74
C LEU A 224 -14.79 -18.53 -13.20
N CYS A 225 -15.49 -19.64 -13.43
CA CYS A 225 -14.87 -20.84 -14.00
C CYS A 225 -14.99 -20.84 -15.54
N ALA A 226 -13.93 -21.25 -16.23
CA ALA A 226 -13.98 -21.58 -17.66
C ALA A 226 -13.18 -22.85 -17.99
N GLY A 227 -13.63 -23.62 -18.99
CA GLY A 227 -12.95 -24.82 -19.48
C GLY A 227 -13.88 -25.98 -19.83
N PHE A 228 -13.31 -27.07 -20.37
CA PHE A 228 -14.07 -28.26 -20.76
C PHE A 228 -14.01 -29.35 -19.68
N PRO A 229 -15.12 -30.01 -19.29
CA PRO A 229 -15.13 -31.01 -18.21
C PRO A 229 -14.24 -32.24 -18.39
N ASP A 230 -13.90 -32.56 -19.63
CA ASP A 230 -12.94 -33.62 -20.00
C ASP A 230 -11.48 -33.16 -19.93
N GLY A 231 -11.24 -31.87 -19.67
CA GLY A 231 -9.93 -31.24 -19.67
C GLY A 231 -9.46 -30.93 -21.09
N GLY A 232 -8.16 -31.08 -21.34
CA GLY A 232 -7.53 -30.87 -22.64
C GLY A 232 -7.42 -29.42 -23.10
N ARG A 233 -8.10 -28.46 -22.44
CA ARG A 233 -7.95 -27.02 -22.65
C ARG A 233 -8.07 -26.22 -21.36
N ASP A 234 -7.08 -25.36 -21.09
CA ASP A 234 -6.95 -24.56 -19.87
C ASP A 234 -5.84 -23.50 -19.99
N ALA A 235 -5.83 -22.53 -19.09
CA ALA A 235 -4.65 -21.70 -18.81
C ALA A 235 -3.63 -22.49 -17.94
N CYS A 236 -2.38 -22.03 -17.82
CA CYS A 236 -1.36 -22.76 -17.07
C CYS A 236 -0.34 -21.84 -16.37
N GLN A 237 0.65 -22.45 -15.69
CA GLN A 237 1.60 -21.71 -14.84
C GLN A 237 2.45 -20.72 -15.66
N GLY A 238 2.15 -19.43 -15.50
CA GLY A 238 2.71 -18.28 -16.23
C GLY A 238 1.62 -17.36 -16.80
N ASP A 239 0.44 -17.91 -17.12
CA ASP A 239 -0.70 -17.12 -17.61
C ASP A 239 -1.40 -16.29 -16.51
N SER A 240 -1.08 -16.55 -15.24
CA SER A 240 -1.55 -15.80 -14.06
C SER A 240 -1.54 -14.29 -14.30
N GLY A 241 -2.64 -13.60 -14.01
CA GLY A 241 -2.83 -12.18 -14.28
C GLY A 241 -3.23 -11.81 -15.72
N GLY A 242 -3.07 -12.72 -16.68
CA GLY A 242 -3.52 -12.56 -18.07
C GLY A 242 -5.05 -12.54 -18.21
N SER A 243 -5.54 -12.02 -19.33
CA SER A 243 -6.98 -11.79 -19.59
C SER A 243 -7.77 -13.05 -19.91
N LEU A 244 -8.95 -13.21 -19.30
CA LEU A 244 -10.06 -13.96 -19.91
C LEU A 244 -10.97 -12.97 -20.65
N MET A 245 -11.04 -13.11 -21.98
CA MET A 245 -11.66 -12.18 -22.90
C MET A 245 -12.93 -12.77 -23.50
N CYS A 246 -14.06 -12.07 -23.40
CA CYS A 246 -15.29 -12.45 -24.08
C CYS A 246 -15.64 -11.41 -25.14
N ARG A 247 -16.38 -11.79 -26.19
CA ARG A 247 -16.99 -10.79 -27.08
C ARG A 247 -18.37 -10.43 -26.55
N ASN A 248 -18.62 -9.13 -26.39
CA ASN A 248 -19.95 -8.67 -25.99
C ASN A 248 -20.94 -8.68 -27.16
N LYS A 249 -22.20 -8.33 -26.86
CA LYS A 249 -23.31 -8.25 -27.83
C LYS A 249 -23.07 -7.21 -28.94
N LYS A 250 -22.05 -6.35 -28.81
CA LYS A 250 -21.63 -5.33 -29.80
C LYS A 250 -20.44 -5.82 -30.67
N GLY A 251 -19.91 -7.01 -30.40
CA GLY A 251 -18.76 -7.61 -31.11
C GLY A 251 -17.38 -7.17 -30.60
N THR A 252 -17.32 -6.27 -29.62
CA THR A 252 -16.10 -5.77 -28.99
C THR A 252 -15.53 -6.79 -28.01
N TRP A 253 -14.21 -6.84 -27.86
CA TRP A 253 -13.59 -7.62 -26.78
C TRP A 253 -13.73 -6.92 -25.43
N THR A 254 -14.20 -7.64 -24.43
CA THR A 254 -14.38 -7.18 -23.05
C THR A 254 -13.68 -8.15 -22.09
N LEU A 255 -13.07 -7.61 -21.04
CA LEU A 255 -12.40 -8.38 -20.00
C LEU A 255 -13.44 -8.98 -19.03
N ALA A 256 -13.67 -10.29 -19.12
CA ALA A 256 -14.62 -11.00 -18.25
C ALA A 256 -13.98 -11.46 -16.93
N GLY A 257 -12.68 -11.77 -16.96
CA GLY A 257 -11.94 -12.12 -15.75
C GLY A 257 -10.43 -12.05 -15.89
N VAL A 258 -9.76 -12.25 -14.75
CA VAL A 258 -8.29 -12.27 -14.61
C VAL A 258 -7.85 -13.68 -14.25
N THR A 259 -6.85 -14.23 -14.93
CA THR A 259 -6.36 -15.61 -14.72
C THR A 259 -5.77 -15.75 -13.32
N SER A 260 -6.34 -16.63 -12.50
CA SER A 260 -6.02 -16.71 -11.06
C SER A 260 -5.37 -18.05 -10.69
N TRP A 261 -6.09 -19.18 -10.77
CA TRP A 261 -5.51 -20.51 -10.45
C TRP A 261 -6.28 -21.68 -11.10
N GLY A 262 -5.70 -22.88 -11.00
CA GLY A 262 -6.33 -24.15 -11.35
C GLY A 262 -5.65 -25.31 -10.60
N LEU A 263 -6.25 -26.50 -10.60
CA LEU A 263 -5.62 -27.73 -10.09
C LEU A 263 -5.05 -28.55 -11.25
N GLY A 264 -3.73 -28.43 -11.45
CA GLY A 264 -3.05 -28.90 -12.65
C GLY A 264 -3.15 -27.88 -13.78
N CYS A 265 -3.03 -28.33 -15.04
CA CYS A 265 -3.40 -27.56 -16.23
C CYS A 265 -4.15 -28.48 -17.20
N GLY A 266 -5.42 -28.18 -17.49
CA GLY A 266 -6.22 -28.94 -18.46
C GLY A 266 -6.50 -30.39 -18.06
N ARG A 267 -6.54 -30.66 -16.76
CA ARG A 267 -6.99 -31.94 -16.22
C ARG A 267 -8.52 -31.97 -16.16
N GLY A 268 -9.15 -32.95 -16.80
CA GLY A 268 -10.60 -33.14 -16.71
C GLY A 268 -11.07 -33.50 -15.30
N TRP A 269 -12.22 -32.97 -14.90
CA TRP A 269 -12.76 -33.11 -13.54
C TRP A 269 -13.96 -34.06 -13.43
N ARG A 270 -14.59 -34.49 -14.55
CA ARG A 270 -15.77 -35.38 -14.55
C ARG A 270 -15.63 -36.60 -13.63
N ASN A 271 -14.44 -37.20 -13.57
CA ASN A 271 -14.17 -38.43 -12.83
C ASN A 271 -13.25 -38.22 -11.61
N ASN A 272 -13.20 -37.00 -11.04
CA ASN A 272 -12.33 -36.66 -9.90
C ASN A 272 -12.47 -37.59 -8.67
N LEU A 273 -13.65 -38.18 -8.45
CA LEU A 273 -13.90 -39.13 -7.35
C LEU A 273 -13.25 -40.51 -7.57
N GLN A 274 -12.77 -40.80 -8.77
CA GLN A 274 -12.17 -42.09 -9.17
C GLN A 274 -10.70 -41.94 -9.61
N LYS A 275 -10.12 -40.73 -9.49
CA LYS A 275 -8.85 -40.35 -10.12
C LYS A 275 -7.89 -39.73 -9.10
N ALA A 276 -6.66 -40.24 -9.06
CA ALA A 276 -5.64 -39.75 -8.13
C ALA A 276 -5.13 -38.34 -8.52
N ASP A 277 -4.89 -38.12 -9.81
CA ASP A 277 -4.50 -36.84 -10.39
C ASP A 277 -5.74 -35.99 -10.73
N GLN A 278 -6.47 -35.56 -9.70
CA GLN A 278 -7.64 -34.69 -9.83
C GLN A 278 -7.35 -33.40 -10.62
N GLY A 279 -8.39 -32.85 -11.27
CA GLY A 279 -8.36 -31.59 -12.03
C GLY A 279 -9.44 -30.60 -11.61
N SER A 280 -9.40 -29.39 -12.15
CA SER A 280 -10.47 -28.38 -12.03
C SER A 280 -10.69 -27.67 -13.36
N PRO A 281 -11.80 -26.92 -13.54
CA PRO A 281 -11.81 -25.81 -14.49
C PRO A 281 -10.70 -24.79 -14.15
N GLY A 282 -10.33 -23.97 -15.13
CA GLY A 282 -9.53 -22.76 -14.89
C GLY A 282 -10.36 -21.76 -14.11
N VAL A 283 -9.81 -21.21 -13.03
CA VAL A 283 -10.47 -20.25 -12.15
C VAL A 283 -9.91 -18.85 -12.40
N PHE A 284 -10.82 -17.93 -12.66
CA PHE A 284 -10.55 -16.53 -12.97
C PHE A 284 -11.26 -15.64 -11.94
N THR A 285 -10.71 -14.48 -11.62
CA THR A 285 -11.43 -13.46 -10.84
C THR A 285 -12.51 -12.83 -11.72
N ASP A 286 -13.77 -12.98 -11.33
CA ASP A 286 -14.95 -12.41 -12.00
C ASP A 286 -14.95 -10.88 -11.86
N LEU A 287 -14.72 -10.20 -12.98
CA LEU A 287 -14.65 -8.75 -13.00
C LEU A 287 -16.00 -8.08 -12.74
N THR A 288 -17.14 -8.75 -12.92
CA THR A 288 -18.45 -8.18 -12.57
C THR A 288 -18.60 -7.96 -11.06
N LYS A 289 -17.88 -8.74 -10.22
CA LYS A 289 -17.90 -8.58 -8.76
C LYS A 289 -17.02 -7.43 -8.28
N VAL A 290 -15.87 -7.20 -8.94
CA VAL A 290 -14.85 -6.21 -8.51
C VAL A 290 -14.86 -4.92 -9.34
N LEU A 291 -15.70 -4.80 -10.38
CA LEU A 291 -15.83 -3.60 -11.22
C LEU A 291 -16.00 -2.28 -10.43
N PRO A 292 -16.79 -2.21 -9.32
CA PRO A 292 -16.90 -0.97 -8.53
C PRO A 292 -15.56 -0.55 -7.90
N TRP A 293 -14.76 -1.52 -7.42
CA TRP A 293 -13.43 -1.27 -6.88
C TRP A 293 -12.44 -0.84 -7.97
N ILE A 294 -12.49 -1.47 -9.15
CA ILE A 294 -11.69 -1.09 -10.33
C ILE A 294 -12.00 0.37 -10.72
N HIS A 295 -13.27 0.70 -10.91
CA HIS A 295 -13.68 2.06 -11.28
C HIS A 295 -13.35 3.10 -10.20
N LYS A 296 -13.54 2.79 -8.91
CA LYS A 296 -13.16 3.69 -7.80
C LYS A 296 -11.70 4.12 -7.94
N HIS A 297 -10.77 3.17 -8.09
CA HIS A 297 -9.34 3.49 -8.12
C HIS A 297 -8.88 4.16 -9.41
N ILE A 298 -9.44 3.80 -10.57
CA ILE A 298 -9.14 4.50 -11.84
C ILE A 298 -9.63 5.96 -11.79
N GLN A 299 -10.84 6.21 -11.25
CA GLN A 299 -11.37 7.57 -11.17
C GLN A 299 -10.65 8.39 -10.10
N ILE A 300 -10.30 7.81 -8.95
CA ILE A 300 -9.37 8.43 -7.99
C ILE A 300 -8.04 8.76 -8.67
N GLY A 301 -7.47 7.85 -9.46
CA GLY A 301 -6.24 8.09 -10.23
C GLY A 301 -6.33 9.26 -11.21
N LYS A 302 -7.49 9.47 -11.84
CA LYS A 302 -7.75 10.62 -12.72
C LYS A 302 -7.94 11.92 -11.94
N LEU A 303 -8.67 11.90 -10.82
CA LEU A 303 -8.84 13.05 -9.94
C LEU A 303 -7.49 13.50 -9.36
N ARG A 304 -6.70 12.55 -8.85
CA ARG A 304 -5.32 12.72 -8.35
C ARG A 304 -4.40 13.45 -9.33
N LYS A 305 -4.60 13.30 -10.65
CA LYS A 305 -3.85 14.01 -11.70
C LYS A 305 -4.13 15.52 -11.78
N HIS A 306 -5.20 15.98 -11.12
CA HIS A 306 -5.65 17.38 -11.10
C HIS A 306 -5.67 18.02 -9.69
N SER A 307 -5.45 17.24 -8.62
CA SER A 307 -5.58 17.71 -7.24
C SER A 307 -4.39 17.29 -6.34
N ARG A 308 -3.45 18.22 -6.13
CA ARG A 308 -2.35 18.07 -5.16
C ARG A 308 -2.83 18.27 -3.72
N ALA A 309 -2.38 17.43 -2.80
CA ALA A 309 -2.49 17.64 -1.35
C ALA A 309 -1.53 18.74 -0.88
N ALA A 310 -1.98 19.59 0.04
CA ALA A 310 -1.30 20.82 0.43
C ALA A 310 -0.19 20.63 1.50
N CYS A 311 0.79 19.76 1.25
CA CYS A 311 1.97 19.59 2.10
C CYS A 311 3.29 19.77 1.35
N SER A 312 3.86 20.97 1.43
CA SER A 312 5.30 21.25 1.24
C SER A 312 5.58 22.69 1.71
N GLU A 313 6.43 22.84 2.72
CA GLU A 313 6.96 24.08 3.32
C GLU A 313 6.09 24.93 4.28
N GLN A 314 4.76 25.02 4.16
CA GLN A 314 3.97 25.87 5.10
C GLN A 314 3.51 25.13 6.37
N ASP A 315 3.99 25.58 7.54
CA ASP A 315 3.56 25.14 8.87
C ASP A 315 2.11 25.57 9.13
N ARG A 316 1.18 24.61 9.10
CA ARG A 316 -0.25 24.84 9.28
C ARG A 316 -0.57 25.02 10.76
N VAL A 317 -0.50 26.27 11.22
CA VAL A 317 -0.91 26.69 12.57
C VAL A 317 -2.42 26.51 12.75
N ILE A 318 -2.83 25.77 13.78
CA ILE A 318 -4.24 25.49 14.11
C ILE A 318 -4.50 25.95 15.55
N ARG A 319 -5.56 26.76 15.75
CA ARG A 319 -5.96 27.29 17.06
C ARG A 319 -7.40 26.87 17.36
N ALA A 320 -7.59 25.82 18.13
CA ALA A 320 -8.91 25.25 18.43
C ALA A 320 -8.87 24.40 19.71
N SER A 321 -10.02 24.25 20.39
CA SER A 321 -10.16 23.37 21.56
C SER A 321 -10.28 21.89 21.19
N GLU A 322 -10.70 21.57 19.97
CA GLU A 322 -10.73 20.20 19.43
C GLU A 322 -10.77 20.24 17.90
N GLY A 323 -10.60 19.08 17.26
CA GLY A 323 -10.70 18.92 15.82
C GLY A 323 -10.02 17.65 15.31
N GLU A 324 -9.97 17.52 13.98
CA GLU A 324 -9.46 16.33 13.29
C GLU A 324 -8.39 16.70 12.26
N LEU A 325 -7.41 15.82 12.11
CA LEU A 325 -6.33 15.87 11.13
C LEU A 325 -6.32 14.56 10.34
N HIS A 326 -6.46 14.68 9.03
CA HIS A 326 -6.40 13.58 8.09
C HIS A 326 -5.20 13.78 7.17
N PHE A 327 -4.44 12.72 6.94
CA PHE A 327 -3.53 12.65 5.80
C PHE A 327 -3.92 11.48 4.90
N PRO A 328 -4.09 11.69 3.58
CA PRO A 328 -4.20 13.00 2.92
C PRO A 328 -5.42 13.79 3.45
N GLU A 329 -5.41 15.13 3.27
CA GLU A 329 -6.52 16.01 3.72
C GLU A 329 -7.89 15.64 3.09
N SER A 330 -7.87 14.85 2.03
CA SER A 330 -9.02 14.12 1.49
C SER A 330 -8.52 12.90 0.69
N PRO A 331 -9.19 11.73 0.75
CA PRO A 331 -8.77 10.51 0.03
C PRO A 331 -8.74 10.66 -1.50
N PHE A 332 -9.34 11.74 -2.03
CA PHE A 332 -9.36 12.08 -3.46
C PHE A 332 -8.15 12.91 -3.93
N LEU A 333 -7.22 13.29 -3.04
CA LEU A 333 -6.02 14.07 -3.36
C LEU A 333 -4.81 13.17 -3.65
N TYR A 334 -3.82 13.71 -4.36
CA TYR A 334 -2.50 13.11 -4.59
C TYR A 334 -1.44 13.80 -3.74
N TYR A 335 -0.61 13.03 -3.05
CA TYR A 335 0.63 13.52 -2.46
C TYR A 335 1.83 13.02 -3.26
N GLU A 336 2.82 13.89 -3.41
CA GLU A 336 4.08 13.57 -4.09
C GLU A 336 5.03 12.79 -3.17
N SER A 337 5.96 12.04 -3.75
CA SER A 337 7.01 11.37 -2.97
C SER A 337 7.81 12.39 -2.15
N LYS A 338 8.04 12.11 -0.87
CA LYS A 338 8.74 12.99 0.09
C LYS A 338 7.94 14.23 0.50
N GLN A 339 6.60 14.16 0.50
CA GLN A 339 5.81 15.22 1.12
C GLN A 339 6.13 15.36 2.61
N LEU A 340 6.26 16.62 3.02
CA LEU A 340 6.52 17.07 4.38
C LEU A 340 5.32 17.89 4.81
N CYS A 341 4.49 17.34 5.69
CA CYS A 341 3.44 18.08 6.37
C CYS A 341 3.98 18.55 7.73
N VAL A 342 3.68 19.81 8.09
CA VAL A 342 3.91 20.34 9.44
C VAL A 342 2.63 21.02 9.90
N TRP A 343 2.14 20.65 11.08
CA TRP A 343 1.02 21.31 11.75
C TRP A 343 1.46 21.71 13.15
N THR A 344 1.20 22.95 13.55
CA THR A 344 1.44 23.40 14.93
C THR A 344 0.10 23.67 15.60
N LEU A 345 -0.29 22.75 16.48
CA LEU A 345 -1.54 22.80 17.24
C LEU A 345 -1.38 23.72 18.46
N PHE A 346 -2.40 24.55 18.71
CA PHE A 346 -2.57 25.34 19.93
C PHE A 346 -3.99 25.13 20.48
N VAL A 347 -4.09 24.60 21.70
CA VAL A 347 -5.29 24.62 22.52
C VAL A 347 -5.28 25.84 23.46
N PRO A 348 -6.38 26.18 24.15
CA PRO A 348 -6.39 27.31 25.09
C PRO A 348 -5.31 27.21 26.17
N GLU A 349 -4.86 28.36 26.67
CA GLU A 349 -3.85 28.42 27.74
C GLU A 349 -4.33 27.72 29.02
N GLY A 350 -3.41 27.03 29.70
CA GLY A 350 -3.75 26.21 30.86
C GLY A 350 -4.51 24.91 30.54
N MET A 351 -4.55 24.48 29.27
CA MET A 351 -5.10 23.18 28.85
C MET A 351 -3.98 22.27 28.30
N HIS A 352 -4.20 20.96 28.35
CA HIS A 352 -3.32 19.91 27.81
C HIS A 352 -3.90 19.36 26.49
N VAL A 353 -3.04 18.96 25.55
CA VAL A 353 -3.47 18.31 24.29
C VAL A 353 -3.56 16.80 24.49
N LEU A 354 -4.74 16.21 24.33
CA LEU A 354 -4.90 14.79 24.05
C LEU A 354 -4.94 14.58 22.52
N LEU A 355 -4.13 13.65 22.03
CA LEU A 355 -4.16 13.15 20.66
C LEU A 355 -4.71 11.71 20.67
N ASN A 356 -5.57 11.36 19.70
CA ASN A 356 -6.16 10.02 19.58
C ASN A 356 -6.13 9.57 18.11
N PHE A 357 -5.65 8.35 17.86
CA PHE A 357 -5.42 7.81 16.52
C PHE A 357 -6.49 6.76 16.20
N SER A 358 -7.41 7.08 15.27
CA SER A 358 -8.47 6.15 14.84
C SER A 358 -8.06 5.28 13.65
N HIS A 359 -7.09 5.74 12.86
CA HIS A 359 -6.40 4.96 11.84
C HIS A 359 -5.00 5.54 11.61
N PHE A 360 -4.01 4.68 11.40
CA PHE A 360 -2.64 5.08 11.07
C PHE A 360 -1.96 3.88 10.41
N ASP A 361 -1.72 3.95 9.10
CA ASP A 361 -1.01 2.91 8.35
C ASP A 361 0.29 3.48 7.78
N ALA A 362 1.43 3.08 8.34
CA ALA A 362 2.76 3.53 7.93
C ALA A 362 3.80 2.44 8.19
N GLU A 363 3.84 1.43 7.33
CA GLU A 363 4.58 0.16 7.51
C GLU A 363 6.07 0.29 7.89
N SER A 364 6.76 1.38 7.50
CA SER A 364 8.23 1.51 7.67
C SER A 364 8.65 2.81 8.37
N CYS A 365 9.15 2.67 9.61
CA CYS A 365 9.77 3.73 10.41
C CYS A 365 10.95 4.48 9.75
N HIS A 366 11.50 3.95 8.65
CA HIS A 366 12.60 4.57 7.91
C HIS A 366 12.10 5.59 6.88
N HIS A 367 10.85 5.44 6.43
CA HIS A 367 10.32 6.00 5.18
C HIS A 367 9.02 6.79 5.42
N ASN A 368 8.09 6.21 6.17
CA ASN A 368 6.76 6.73 6.45
C ASN A 368 6.58 6.85 7.97
N TYR A 369 6.46 8.07 8.48
CA TYR A 369 6.30 8.29 9.92
C TYR A 369 5.70 9.65 10.29
N LEU A 370 4.99 9.67 11.42
CA LEU A 370 4.65 10.88 12.15
C LEU A 370 5.70 11.13 13.24
N SER A 371 6.04 12.38 13.49
CA SER A 371 6.91 12.79 14.59
C SER A 371 6.29 13.96 15.35
N ILE A 372 6.47 13.92 16.66
CA ILE A 372 5.94 14.90 17.60
C ILE A 372 7.12 15.70 18.15
N TYR A 373 7.02 17.02 18.06
CA TYR A 373 8.03 18.00 18.47
C TYR A 373 7.43 19.00 19.45
N SER A 374 8.22 19.44 20.42
CA SER A 374 7.89 20.64 21.21
C SER A 374 8.03 21.90 20.35
N LEU A 375 7.48 23.03 20.83
CA LEU A 375 7.70 24.34 20.20
C LEU A 375 9.18 24.78 20.18
N GLU A 376 10.08 24.10 20.88
CA GLU A 376 11.54 24.29 20.77
C GLU A 376 12.20 23.43 19.69
N ASP A 377 11.44 22.86 18.76
CA ASP A 377 11.89 21.88 17.74
C ASP A 377 12.70 20.71 18.31
N THR A 378 12.47 20.39 19.58
CA THR A 378 13.05 19.20 20.22
C THR A 378 12.14 18.03 19.89
N LEU A 379 12.67 17.04 19.15
CA LEU A 379 11.98 15.80 18.85
C LEU A 379 11.60 15.10 20.15
N ILE A 380 10.30 14.95 20.38
CA ILE A 380 9.76 14.22 21.52
C ILE A 380 9.62 12.75 21.14
N GLY A 381 8.83 12.45 20.11
CA GLY A 381 8.52 11.07 19.72
C GLY A 381 8.41 10.87 18.21
N LYS A 382 8.57 9.61 17.78
CA LYS A 382 8.42 9.18 16.39
C LYS A 382 7.53 7.93 16.36
N PHE A 383 6.59 7.91 15.43
CA PHE A 383 5.48 6.97 15.38
C PHE A 383 5.35 6.38 13.97
N CYS A 384 5.24 5.06 13.90
CA CYS A 384 5.28 4.24 12.69
C CYS A 384 4.69 2.86 13.01
N GLY A 385 4.21 2.17 11.97
CA GLY A 385 3.53 0.87 12.07
C GLY A 385 2.28 0.87 12.96
N ASN A 386 1.77 -0.33 13.25
CA ASN A 386 0.63 -0.53 14.16
C ASN A 386 1.00 -0.34 15.66
N SER A 387 2.24 0.06 15.97
CA SER A 387 2.80 0.18 17.32
C SER A 387 2.53 1.52 18.02
N LEU A 388 1.46 2.23 17.63
CA LEU A 388 0.99 3.42 18.35
C LEU A 388 0.19 3.03 19.59
N ALA A 389 0.49 3.69 20.71
CA ALA A 389 -0.51 3.83 21.76
C ALA A 389 -1.69 4.61 21.18
N SER A 390 -2.91 4.09 21.32
CA SER A 390 -4.11 4.66 20.67
C SER A 390 -4.32 6.14 20.99
N SER A 391 -3.85 6.59 22.15
CA SER A 391 -3.78 8.01 22.50
C SER A 391 -2.44 8.43 23.11
N VAL A 392 -2.14 9.73 22.93
CA VAL A 392 -0.94 10.41 23.45
C VAL A 392 -1.38 11.67 24.17
N LEU A 393 -1.07 11.78 25.46
CA LEU A 393 -1.39 12.94 26.29
C LEU A 393 -0.18 13.87 26.39
N VAL A 394 -0.40 15.18 26.26
CA VAL A 394 0.65 16.21 26.24
C VAL A 394 0.41 17.23 27.33
N GLY A 395 1.33 17.34 28.30
CA GLY A 395 1.38 18.35 29.36
C GLY A 395 1.75 19.75 28.89
N SER A 396 1.16 20.21 27.78
CA SER A 396 1.36 21.53 27.20
C SER A 396 0.15 21.93 26.36
N ASN A 397 -0.09 23.24 26.22
CA ASN A 397 -1.17 23.77 25.40
C ASN A 397 -0.80 23.88 23.90
N ALA A 398 0.42 23.48 23.50
CA ALA A 398 0.84 23.55 22.12
C ALA A 398 1.82 22.44 21.74
N ILE A 399 1.72 21.93 20.51
CA ILE A 399 2.64 20.91 20.00
C ILE A 399 2.77 20.96 18.47
N ARG A 400 3.95 20.61 17.95
CA ARG A 400 4.23 20.54 16.51
C ARG A 400 4.23 19.09 16.06
N LEU A 401 3.38 18.78 15.09
CA LEU A 401 3.28 17.51 14.40
C LEU A 401 3.99 17.62 13.06
N ARG A 402 4.87 16.67 12.75
CA ARG A 402 5.62 16.61 11.49
C ARG A 402 5.47 15.23 10.88
N PHE A 403 4.81 15.14 9.75
CA PHE A 403 4.66 13.89 9.00
C PHE A 403 5.56 13.90 7.77
N ILE A 404 6.21 12.77 7.51
CA ILE A 404 7.05 12.52 6.33
C ILE A 404 6.58 11.20 5.72
N SER A 405 6.39 11.21 4.41
CA SER A 405 6.17 9.99 3.63
C SER A 405 7.01 9.98 2.35
N ASP A 406 7.64 8.84 2.06
CA ASP A 406 8.01 8.50 0.69
C ASP A 406 7.00 7.55 0.06
N ALA A 407 6.71 7.79 -1.22
CA ALA A 407 5.63 7.11 -1.94
C ALA A 407 6.08 5.73 -2.50
N THR A 408 6.99 5.05 -1.80
CA THR A 408 7.55 3.76 -2.25
C THR A 408 6.75 2.55 -1.79
N ASP A 409 6.06 2.66 -0.64
CA ASP A 409 5.21 1.61 -0.07
C ASP A 409 3.80 2.17 0.26
N TYR A 410 2.81 1.71 -0.51
CA TYR A 410 1.35 1.86 -0.33
C TYR A 410 0.75 3.26 -0.15
N ALA A 411 -0.56 3.31 0.07
CA ALA A 411 -1.31 4.53 0.39
C ALA A 411 -1.28 4.75 1.90
N VAL A 412 -0.21 5.37 2.37
CA VAL A 412 -0.06 5.85 3.76
C VAL A 412 -1.20 6.82 4.07
N GLU A 413 -2.08 6.45 4.99
CA GLU A 413 -3.19 7.28 5.46
C GLU A 413 -3.21 7.32 7.00
N PHE A 414 -3.55 8.47 7.59
CA PHE A 414 -3.83 8.56 9.02
C PHE A 414 -5.02 9.47 9.34
N ASN A 415 -5.74 9.10 10.40
CA ASN A 415 -6.83 9.85 11.00
C ASN A 415 -6.50 10.07 12.48
N LEU A 416 -6.28 11.33 12.84
CA LEU A 416 -5.88 11.79 14.17
C LEU A 416 -6.88 12.82 14.66
N THR A 417 -7.46 12.63 15.85
CA THR A 417 -8.28 13.66 16.51
C THR A 417 -7.51 14.26 17.68
N TYR A 418 -7.69 15.56 17.91
CA TYR A 418 -7.05 16.28 19.02
C TYR A 418 -8.11 16.96 19.89
N LYS A 419 -7.86 17.03 21.20
CA LYS A 419 -8.78 17.64 22.17
C LYS A 419 -8.04 18.31 23.33
N ALA A 420 -8.51 19.48 23.72
CA ALA A 420 -8.09 20.21 24.91
C ALA A 420 -8.71 19.58 26.16
N LEU A 421 -7.88 19.10 27.07
CA LEU A 421 -8.28 18.66 28.41
C LEU A 421 -7.79 19.65 29.47
N LYS A 422 -8.50 19.75 30.59
CA LYS A 422 -7.94 20.43 31.77
C LYS A 422 -6.78 19.60 32.33
N PRO A 423 -5.74 20.23 32.93
CA PRO A 423 -4.71 19.52 33.66
C PRO A 423 -5.32 18.71 34.79
N ASN A 424 -5.38 17.39 34.59
CA ASN A 424 -5.74 16.38 35.57
C ASN A 424 -4.81 15.18 35.37
N TYR A 425 -3.51 15.47 35.30
CA TYR A 425 -2.47 14.45 35.24
C TYR A 425 -2.42 13.73 36.59
N LEU A 426 -2.68 12.42 36.55
CA LEU A 426 -2.43 11.53 37.67
C LEU A 426 -1.05 10.90 37.46
N PRO A 427 -0.30 10.53 38.52
CA PRO A 427 1.00 9.85 38.38
C PRO A 427 0.96 8.59 37.49
N GLU A 428 -0.21 7.96 37.37
CA GLU A 428 -0.51 6.77 36.57
C GLU A 428 -0.94 7.05 35.12
N SER A 429 -1.06 8.31 34.67
CA SER A 429 -1.60 8.63 33.33
C SER A 429 -0.83 8.00 32.16
N GLY A 430 0.46 7.66 32.37
CA GLY A 430 1.27 6.89 31.42
C GLY A 430 0.75 5.47 31.14
N CYS A 431 -0.05 4.90 32.05
CA CYS A 431 -0.62 3.55 31.95
C CYS A 431 -1.88 3.45 31.06
N SER A 432 -2.51 4.58 30.72
CA SER A 432 -3.68 4.63 29.83
C SER A 432 -3.41 5.32 28.49
N SER A 433 -2.36 6.14 28.42
CA SER A 433 -1.93 6.85 27.22
C SER A 433 -0.44 7.17 27.30
N LEU A 434 0.26 7.24 26.16
CA LEU A 434 1.65 7.71 26.17
C LEU A 434 1.67 9.16 26.65
N THR A 435 2.22 9.43 27.83
CA THR A 435 2.14 10.76 28.45
C THR A 435 3.46 11.51 28.33
N ILE A 436 3.41 12.69 27.71
CA ILE A 436 4.52 13.63 27.48
C ILE A 436 4.42 14.77 28.49
N LEU A 437 5.50 15.04 29.23
CA LEU A 437 5.54 15.99 30.35
C LEU A 437 6.74 16.95 30.20
N PHE A 438 6.52 18.22 30.59
CA PHE A 438 7.49 19.31 30.50
C PHE A 438 7.82 19.94 31.87
N GLU A 439 7.28 19.34 32.93
CA GLU A 439 7.40 19.77 34.32
C GLU A 439 7.95 18.63 35.20
N GLU A 440 8.45 18.99 36.39
CA GLU A 440 8.84 18.02 37.42
C GLU A 440 7.60 17.39 38.06
N GLY A 441 7.72 16.18 38.60
CA GLY A 441 6.55 15.50 39.16
C GLY A 441 6.76 14.07 39.62
N LEU A 442 5.66 13.33 39.71
CA LEU A 442 5.61 11.96 40.19
C LEU A 442 5.09 11.02 39.10
N ILE A 443 5.66 9.81 39.04
CA ILE A 443 5.13 8.67 38.29
C ILE A 443 5.00 7.46 39.22
N GLN A 444 4.02 6.61 38.97
CA GLN A 444 3.86 5.34 39.69
C GLN A 444 3.21 4.29 38.79
N SER A 445 3.34 3.02 39.18
CA SER A 445 2.59 1.91 38.58
C SER A 445 1.09 2.06 38.83
N LEU A 446 0.28 1.53 37.90
CA LEU A 446 -1.18 1.49 38.03
C LEU A 446 -1.59 0.90 39.39
N HIS A 447 -2.53 1.54 40.09
CA HIS A 447 -3.04 1.19 41.42
C HIS A 447 -2.10 1.37 42.63
N TYR A 448 -0.86 1.88 42.47
CA TYR A 448 0.07 2.08 43.60
C TYR A 448 -0.59 2.87 44.77
N PRO A 449 -0.53 2.39 46.02
CA PRO A 449 0.40 1.38 46.56
C PRO A 449 -0.13 -0.06 46.61
N GLU A 450 -1.28 -0.35 46.01
CA GLU A 450 -1.76 -1.72 45.79
C GLU A 450 -0.97 -2.38 44.65
N ASP A 451 -1.15 -3.70 44.47
CA ASP A 451 -0.45 -4.44 43.42
C ASP A 451 -0.83 -3.97 42.00
N TYR A 452 0.17 -3.85 41.12
CA TYR A 452 -0.06 -3.52 39.71
C TYR A 452 -0.78 -4.65 38.98
N SER A 453 -1.36 -4.36 37.81
CA SER A 453 -2.02 -5.39 37.00
C SER A 453 -1.04 -6.15 36.09
N ASN A 454 -1.33 -7.42 35.84
CA ASN A 454 -0.74 -8.20 34.74
C ASN A 454 -0.98 -7.49 33.40
N MET A 455 -0.06 -7.66 32.45
CA MET A 455 -0.08 -7.07 31.11
C MET A 455 -0.15 -5.53 31.10
N ALA A 456 0.30 -4.87 32.16
CA ALA A 456 0.35 -3.41 32.21
C ALA A 456 1.42 -2.87 31.25
N SER A 457 1.11 -1.78 30.56
CA SER A 457 2.07 -1.03 29.74
C SER A 457 1.95 0.45 30.05
N CYS A 458 2.85 0.95 30.88
CA CYS A 458 2.91 2.35 31.27
C CYS A 458 4.07 3.07 30.59
N ASN A 459 3.83 4.26 30.06
CA ASN A 459 4.73 4.91 29.11
C ASN A 459 4.74 6.43 29.32
N TRP A 460 5.89 6.96 29.79
CA TRP A 460 6.10 8.38 30.04
C TRP A 460 7.30 8.92 29.23
N VAL A 461 7.23 10.20 28.89
CA VAL A 461 8.31 10.97 28.26
C VAL A 461 8.45 12.31 28.95
N PHE A 462 9.64 12.63 29.41
CA PHE A 462 9.96 13.91 30.06
C PHE A 462 10.89 14.73 29.18
N GLN A 463 10.54 15.99 28.92
CA GLN A 463 11.42 16.98 28.29
C GLN A 463 11.80 18.07 29.31
N ALA A 464 13.05 18.04 29.76
CA ALA A 464 13.63 19.08 30.60
C ALA A 464 13.83 20.42 29.86
N PRO A 465 13.79 21.57 30.58
CA PRO A 465 14.16 22.87 30.05
C PRO A 465 15.56 22.93 29.42
N LYS A 466 15.83 24.01 28.68
CA LYS A 466 17.18 24.30 28.16
C LYS A 466 18.22 24.25 29.28
N HIS A 467 19.39 23.71 28.97
CA HIS A 467 20.53 23.49 29.88
C HIS A 467 20.29 22.56 31.08
N HIS A 468 19.16 21.84 31.14
CA HIS A 468 18.87 20.85 32.20
C HIS A 468 18.88 19.41 31.64
N LEU A 469 18.98 18.44 32.54
CA LEU A 469 18.87 17.00 32.30
C LEU A 469 17.76 16.43 33.19
N VAL A 470 17.11 15.34 32.77
CA VAL A 470 16.08 14.66 33.57
C VAL A 470 16.76 13.73 34.57
N LYS A 471 16.34 13.76 35.84
CA LYS A 471 16.76 12.84 36.89
C LYS A 471 15.54 12.09 37.43
N LEU A 472 15.52 10.77 37.24
CA LEU A 472 14.55 9.87 37.86
C LEU A 472 15.12 9.36 39.20
N SER A 473 14.33 9.47 40.27
CA SER A 473 14.68 8.95 41.60
C SER A 473 13.53 8.10 42.11
N PHE A 474 13.75 6.80 42.29
CA PHE A 474 12.76 5.90 42.88
C PHE A 474 12.64 6.17 44.38
N GLN A 475 11.41 6.17 44.88
CA GLN A 475 11.08 6.17 46.31
C GLN A 475 10.84 4.73 46.78
N ASN A 476 10.08 3.98 45.97
CA ASN A 476 9.78 2.56 46.13
C ASN A 476 9.95 1.83 44.78
N LEU A 477 10.42 0.59 44.84
CA LEU A 477 10.48 -0.36 43.73
C LEU A 477 10.26 -1.78 44.30
N GLU A 478 9.18 -2.42 43.90
CA GLU A 478 8.76 -3.78 44.24
C GLU A 478 8.13 -4.38 42.97
N VAL A 479 8.95 -4.92 42.07
CA VAL A 479 8.58 -5.45 40.75
C VAL A 479 9.15 -6.87 40.64
N GLU A 480 8.53 -7.78 39.87
CA GLU A 480 8.97 -9.18 39.80
C GLU A 480 10.48 -9.32 39.52
N GLU A 481 11.21 -10.04 40.38
CA GLU A 481 12.64 -10.27 40.21
C GLU A 481 12.92 -11.49 39.33
N SER A 482 13.30 -11.25 38.07
CA SER A 482 13.85 -12.26 37.16
C SER A 482 15.33 -11.97 36.86
N GLY A 483 16.10 -13.02 36.55
CA GLY A 483 17.58 -12.96 36.52
C GLY A 483 18.20 -11.95 35.55
N ASP A 484 17.45 -11.53 34.52
CA ASP A 484 17.77 -10.49 33.54
C ASP A 484 16.62 -9.46 33.36
N CYS A 485 15.68 -9.40 34.32
CA CYS A 485 14.50 -8.54 34.31
C CYS A 485 13.68 -8.65 33.00
N THR A 486 13.26 -9.87 32.66
CA THR A 486 12.51 -10.19 31.43
C THR A 486 11.00 -10.29 31.58
N SER A 487 10.50 -10.70 32.76
CA SER A 487 9.08 -10.73 33.08
C SER A 487 8.60 -9.29 33.27
N ASP A 488 8.79 -8.72 34.45
CA ASP A 488 8.35 -7.36 34.76
C ASP A 488 9.54 -6.42 34.95
N TYR A 489 9.46 -5.21 34.38
CA TYR A 489 10.57 -4.26 34.44
C TYR A 489 10.17 -2.81 34.19
N VAL A 490 10.89 -1.90 34.84
CA VAL A 490 10.97 -0.49 34.47
C VAL A 490 12.20 -0.29 33.59
N SER A 491 12.00 0.16 32.36
CA SER A 491 13.05 0.44 31.36
C SER A 491 13.19 1.93 31.11
N LEU A 492 14.43 2.42 31.10
CA LEU A 492 14.78 3.81 30.79
C LEU A 492 15.47 3.86 29.43
N HIS A 493 15.07 4.80 28.57
CA HIS A 493 15.59 4.91 27.21
C HIS A 493 16.19 6.29 26.91
N ARG A 494 17.30 6.31 26.14
CA ARG A 494 18.00 7.55 25.73
C ARG A 494 17.16 8.48 24.84
N ALA A 495 16.18 7.92 24.15
CA ALA A 495 15.28 8.59 23.22
C ALA A 495 13.99 7.77 23.09
N VAL A 496 12.88 8.42 22.71
CA VAL A 496 11.55 7.78 22.61
C VAL A 496 11.45 6.72 21.51
N GLU A 497 12.38 6.72 20.55
CA GLU A 497 12.50 5.61 19.58
C GLU A 497 12.91 4.26 20.22
N ARG A 498 13.16 4.19 21.53
CA ARG A 498 13.60 3.01 22.32
C ARG A 498 14.90 2.31 21.87
N LYS A 499 15.52 2.73 20.75
CA LYS A 499 16.73 2.14 20.14
C LYS A 499 17.99 2.02 21.03
N LYS A 500 18.01 2.63 22.22
CA LYS A 500 19.06 2.39 23.22
C LYS A 500 18.51 2.56 24.64
N GLU A 501 18.32 1.42 25.29
CA GLU A 501 18.09 1.30 26.73
C GLU A 501 19.29 1.90 27.50
N VAL A 502 19.01 2.48 28.67
CA VAL A 502 19.97 3.08 29.61
C VAL A 502 20.10 2.22 30.85
N ALA A 503 18.96 1.75 31.35
CA ALA A 503 18.83 0.86 32.48
C ALA A 503 17.51 0.08 32.36
N ARG A 504 17.52 -1.12 32.92
CA ARG A 504 16.37 -2.01 33.09
C ARG A 504 16.38 -2.44 34.56
N LEU A 505 15.24 -2.33 35.21
CA LEU A 505 15.12 -2.34 36.67
C LEU A 505 13.94 -3.21 37.08
N CYS A 506 14.19 -4.18 37.96
CA CYS A 506 13.20 -5.05 38.56
C CYS A 506 13.64 -5.43 39.99
N GLY A 507 12.86 -6.26 40.69
CA GLY A 507 13.11 -6.65 42.07
C GLY A 507 12.74 -5.60 43.11
N PHE A 508 13.32 -5.74 44.31
CA PHE A 508 12.89 -5.05 45.53
C PHE A 508 13.91 -4.03 46.07
N VAL A 509 15.00 -3.79 45.32
CA VAL A 509 16.09 -2.88 45.72
C VAL A 509 15.93 -1.54 45.01
N VAL A 510 15.64 -0.48 45.77
CA VAL A 510 15.54 0.89 45.23
C VAL A 510 16.88 1.31 44.60
N PRO A 511 16.94 1.57 43.28
CA PRO A 511 18.20 1.82 42.59
C PRO A 511 18.68 3.27 42.76
N THR A 512 19.99 3.48 42.55
CA THR A 512 20.59 4.83 42.53
C THR A 512 19.91 5.73 41.48
N PRO A 513 19.63 7.02 41.78
CA PRO A 513 18.94 7.92 40.85
C PRO A 513 19.62 8.04 39.47
N VAL A 514 18.84 7.85 38.41
CA VAL A 514 19.35 7.83 37.02
C VAL A 514 19.19 9.20 36.38
N VAL A 515 20.27 9.74 35.84
CA VAL A 515 20.30 11.02 35.11
C VAL A 515 20.39 10.77 33.60
N SER A 516 19.58 11.49 32.80
CA SER A 516 19.59 11.37 31.35
C SER A 516 20.80 12.08 30.73
N ILE A 517 21.35 11.48 29.67
CA ILE A 517 22.41 12.08 28.83
C ILE A 517 21.89 13.18 27.89
N SER A 518 20.59 13.47 27.90
CA SER A 518 19.91 14.40 27.01
C SER A 518 18.80 15.15 27.76
N ARG A 519 18.20 16.19 27.15
CA ARG A 519 17.02 16.88 27.69
C ARG A 519 15.77 16.01 27.71
N VAL A 520 15.74 14.91 26.97
CA VAL A 520 14.63 13.96 26.91
C VAL A 520 15.01 12.66 27.62
N MET A 521 14.09 12.13 28.43
CA MET A 521 14.11 10.77 29.00
C MET A 521 12.77 10.10 28.69
N SER A 522 12.79 8.82 28.33
CA SER A 522 11.57 7.99 28.30
C SER A 522 11.68 6.88 29.34
N VAL A 523 10.58 6.67 30.06
CA VAL A 523 10.42 5.65 31.09
C VAL A 523 9.24 4.77 30.67
N SER A 524 9.42 3.46 30.67
CA SER A 524 8.36 2.49 30.33
C SER A 524 8.36 1.35 31.34
N PHE A 525 7.19 1.06 31.91
CA PHE A 525 6.96 -0.10 32.76
C PHE A 525 6.11 -1.13 32.01
N GLN A 526 6.53 -2.38 32.09
CA GLN A 526 5.88 -3.54 31.45
C GLN A 526 5.73 -4.65 32.51
N SER A 527 4.60 -5.36 32.49
CA SER A 527 4.41 -6.62 33.21
C SER A 527 3.89 -7.76 32.32
N ASP A 528 4.09 -9.01 32.73
CA ASP A 528 3.67 -10.22 32.00
C ASP A 528 2.26 -10.73 32.40
N GLU A 529 1.93 -11.99 32.12
CA GLU A 529 0.64 -12.60 32.42
C GLU A 529 0.46 -13.01 33.91
N ASN A 530 1.50 -12.93 34.76
CA ASN A 530 1.50 -13.44 36.15
C ASN A 530 2.20 -12.51 37.18
N MET A 531 2.20 -12.94 38.45
CA MET A 531 3.04 -12.47 39.59
C MET A 531 3.16 -10.94 39.81
N THR A 532 2.06 -10.33 40.24
CA THR A 532 2.00 -8.92 40.64
C THR A 532 2.69 -8.60 41.96
N PHE A 533 3.17 -7.36 42.10
CA PHE A 533 3.66 -6.76 43.33
C PHE A 533 3.21 -5.29 43.40
N ARG A 534 3.51 -4.58 44.51
CA ARG A 534 3.09 -3.17 44.73
C ARG A 534 3.68 -2.17 43.72
N GLY A 535 4.66 -2.57 42.93
CA GLY A 535 5.21 -1.78 41.84
C GLY A 535 6.14 -0.68 42.30
N PHE A 536 5.98 0.53 41.76
CA PHE A 536 6.95 1.59 41.99
C PHE A 536 6.30 2.96 42.10
N GLN A 537 7.00 3.84 42.81
CA GLN A 537 6.72 5.27 42.85
C GLN A 537 8.04 6.02 42.75
N ALA A 538 8.13 6.96 41.81
CA ALA A 538 9.37 7.66 41.48
C ALA A 538 9.15 9.14 41.17
N THR A 539 10.07 9.99 41.64
CA THR A 539 10.08 11.43 41.38
C THR A 539 10.97 11.73 40.18
N VAL A 540 10.47 12.61 39.30
CA VAL A 540 11.23 13.18 38.19
C VAL A 540 11.55 14.64 38.47
N SER A 541 12.83 14.98 38.34
CA SER A 541 13.38 16.33 38.56
C SER A 541 14.30 16.76 37.42
N PHE A 542 14.56 18.06 37.29
CA PHE A 542 15.39 18.66 36.25
C PHE A 542 16.67 19.25 36.84
N VAL A 543 17.80 18.58 36.62
CA VAL A 543 19.11 18.99 37.16
C VAL A 543 19.92 19.81 36.16
N PRO A 544 20.60 20.90 36.54
CA PRO A 544 21.41 21.68 35.61
C PRO A 544 22.56 20.87 35.02
N LYS A 545 22.75 20.92 33.69
CA LYS A 545 23.81 20.18 32.99
C LYS A 545 25.23 20.56 33.47
N THR A 546 25.41 21.77 34.00
CA THR A 546 26.67 22.24 34.59
C THR A 546 27.12 21.43 35.81
N VAL A 547 26.22 20.68 36.47
CA VAL A 547 26.56 19.77 37.57
C VAL A 547 27.22 18.47 37.07
N TYR A 548 27.05 18.12 35.79
CA TYR A 548 27.58 16.91 35.17
C TYR A 548 28.38 17.23 33.88
N PRO A 549 29.52 17.94 33.99
CA PRO A 549 30.27 18.45 32.83
C PRO A 549 30.87 17.35 31.94
N ASP A 550 31.18 16.18 32.50
CA ASP A 550 31.92 15.11 31.83
C ASP A 550 31.09 14.33 30.79
N PHE A 551 29.78 14.58 30.67
CA PHE A 551 28.96 14.11 29.54
C PHE A 551 29.19 14.94 28.25
N THR A 552 30.45 15.29 27.98
CA THR A 552 30.88 15.89 26.71
C THR A 552 31.28 14.80 25.72
N ILE A 553 30.73 14.87 24.51
CA ILE A 553 30.84 13.78 23.52
C ILE A 553 32.28 13.67 23.02
N SER A 554 32.97 12.60 23.41
CA SER A 554 34.27 12.21 22.88
C SER A 554 34.25 10.75 22.42
N GLY A 555 34.63 10.52 21.17
CA GLY A 555 34.86 9.19 20.59
C GLY A 555 33.63 8.34 20.26
N LEU A 556 33.68 7.64 19.12
CA LEU A 556 33.09 6.30 19.05
C LEU A 556 34.10 5.34 19.70
N GLY A 557 33.64 4.54 20.64
CA GLY A 557 34.42 3.47 21.26
C GLY A 557 33.46 2.47 21.91
N ASN A 558 33.73 1.18 21.74
CA ASN A 558 33.06 0.15 22.54
C ASN A 558 33.69 0.17 23.94
N GLU A 559 32.93 0.52 24.97
CA GLU A 559 33.00 -0.17 26.26
C GLU A 559 31.82 0.20 27.17
N SER A 560 31.50 -0.70 28.09
CA SER A 560 30.46 -0.54 29.09
C SER A 560 31.01 0.23 30.30
N VAL A 561 30.44 1.39 30.58
CA VAL A 561 30.78 2.17 31.79
C VAL A 561 29.53 2.32 32.66
N PHE A 562 29.42 1.45 33.66
CA PHE A 562 28.68 1.75 34.89
C PHE A 562 29.49 2.76 35.71
N LEU A 563 28.81 3.63 36.45
CA LEU A 563 29.44 4.46 37.48
C LEU A 563 28.60 4.42 38.75
N GLU A 564 29.08 3.66 39.72
CA GLU A 564 28.76 3.87 41.13
C GLU A 564 29.34 5.22 41.58
N THR A 565 28.60 5.95 42.41
CA THR A 565 29.13 7.11 43.15
C THR A 565 29.14 6.80 44.63
N ARG A 566 30.29 7.04 45.28
CA ARG A 566 30.46 6.95 46.74
C ARG A 566 29.71 8.02 47.49
#